data_AF-A0A4Q5P7S5-F1
#
_entry.id   AF-A0A4Q5P7S5-F1
#
_cell.length_a   1.000
_cell.length_b   1.000
_cell.length_c   1.000
_cell.angle_alpha   90.00
_cell.angle_beta   90.00
_cell.angle_gamma   90.00
#
_symmetry.space_group_name_H-M   'P 1'
#
loop_
_entity.id
_entity.type
_entity.pdbx_description
1 polymer ?
#
loop_
_entity_poly.entity_id
_entity_poly.type
_entity_poly.pdbx_seq_one_letter_code
_entity_poly.pdbx_strand_id
1 'polypeptide(L)'
;MRQWLAVCALALAGLLPLQSLAQVCAAPGVSGALTVTGTNTVINAYYPGVGASLAAATSIGYDSSLGRGAGTIAAGDMVLIIQMQDGAGATLAQDATYNFPATRAGDYEIARVVSVGANVLNLSAGLINPYTQNLANNLTYQVIRVPQYSTLTINGGASVVPVPWDGTTGGVVMADVSGAFINNGSIDASYAGFRGNAGQSLGGVAGAAANTTANFTRYQPDGYAAHGGKGEGTAGTPDRVANVFASPGTLLALANGAATNSTAAASSIAGNAAYL
;
A
#
# COMPACT_ATOMS: atom_id res chain seq x y z
N MET A 1 85.05 1.46 16.53
CA MET A 1 84.38 0.26 17.08
C MET A 1 83.34 0.73 18.09
N ARG A 2 82.10 0.24 17.98
CA ARG A 2 81.02 0.22 18.99
C ARG A 2 80.49 1.57 19.51
N GLN A 3 79.33 2.03 19.00
CA GLN A 3 77.96 1.69 19.44
C GLN A 3 77.58 2.40 20.74
N TRP A 4 76.68 3.40 20.71
CA TRP A 4 75.58 3.58 21.68
C TRP A 4 74.44 4.34 20.95
N LEU A 5 73.40 3.60 20.57
CA LEU A 5 72.16 4.12 20.00
C LEU A 5 71.27 4.59 21.16
N ALA A 6 70.93 5.87 21.20
CA ALA A 6 69.93 6.40 22.11
C ALA A 6 68.53 6.13 21.52
N VAL A 7 67.71 5.44 22.29
CA VAL A 7 66.28 5.23 22.03
C VAL A 7 65.56 6.55 22.24
N CYS A 8 65.05 7.14 21.16
CA CYS A 8 64.06 8.22 21.22
C CYS A 8 62.74 7.64 20.69
N ALA A 9 61.86 7.26 21.61
CA ALA A 9 60.51 6.83 21.29
C ALA A 9 59.69 8.05 20.85
N LEU A 10 59.60 8.26 19.54
CA LEU A 10 58.70 9.24 18.94
C LEU A 10 57.30 8.64 18.90
N ALA A 11 56.41 9.06 19.79
CA ALA A 11 55.00 8.72 19.76
C ALA A 11 54.34 9.37 18.53
N LEU A 12 54.28 8.62 17.44
CA LEU A 12 53.52 8.99 16.25
C LEU A 12 52.04 8.72 16.54
N ALA A 13 51.34 9.72 17.07
CA ALA A 13 49.89 9.70 17.20
C ALA A 13 49.27 9.62 15.79
N GLY A 14 48.84 8.41 15.41
CA GLY A 14 48.15 8.16 14.16
C GLY A 14 46.86 8.96 14.10
N LEU A 15 46.81 9.94 13.18
CA LEU A 15 45.55 10.49 12.69
C LEU A 15 44.82 9.38 11.93
N LEU A 16 44.00 8.62 12.65
CA LEU A 16 42.95 7.82 12.03
C LEU A 16 41.93 8.80 11.44
N PRO A 17 41.54 8.66 10.15
CA PRO A 17 40.38 9.38 9.67
C PRO A 17 39.17 8.86 10.45
N LEU A 18 38.63 9.68 11.34
CA LEU A 18 37.28 9.50 11.85
C LEU A 18 36.38 9.51 10.61
N GLN A 19 35.98 8.33 10.17
CA GLN A 19 34.91 8.19 9.21
C GLN A 19 33.68 8.79 9.88
N SER A 20 33.38 10.03 9.51
CA SER A 20 32.08 10.63 9.73
C SER A 20 31.05 9.64 9.20
N LEU A 21 30.42 8.88 10.08
CA LEU A 21 29.15 8.23 9.81
C LEU A 21 28.17 9.39 9.62
N ALA A 22 28.15 9.93 8.40
CA ALA A 22 27.07 10.79 7.96
C ALA A 22 25.82 9.93 8.04
N GLN A 23 25.13 10.02 9.17
CA GLN A 23 23.79 9.51 9.34
C GLN A 23 22.99 10.10 8.18
N VAL A 24 22.57 9.26 7.24
CA VAL A 24 21.82 9.66 6.04
C VAL A 24 20.41 10.06 6.49
N CYS A 25 20.32 11.22 7.12
CA CYS A 25 19.09 11.90 7.48
C CYS A 25 18.52 12.49 6.20
N ALA A 26 17.61 11.75 5.56
CA ALA A 26 16.93 12.15 4.34
C ALA A 26 17.87 12.35 3.13
N ALA A 27 17.37 12.13 1.92
CA ALA A 27 17.96 12.74 0.73
C ALA A 27 16.92 13.72 0.19
N PRO A 28 16.67 14.84 0.90
CA PRO A 28 15.59 15.76 0.55
C PRO A 28 15.78 16.22 -0.88
N GLY A 29 14.74 16.08 -1.69
CA GLY A 29 14.78 16.49 -3.08
C GLY A 29 15.62 15.62 -4.02
N VAL A 30 16.02 14.40 -3.65
CA VAL A 30 16.75 13.48 -4.55
C VAL A 30 15.98 13.14 -5.82
N SER A 31 14.64 13.26 -5.80
CA SER A 31 13.79 13.08 -6.98
C SER A 31 13.65 14.37 -7.83
N GLY A 32 14.37 15.43 -7.49
CA GLY A 32 14.34 16.70 -8.20
C GLY A 32 13.01 17.45 -8.09
N ALA A 33 12.82 18.45 -8.95
CA ALA A 33 11.56 19.18 -9.06
C ALA A 33 10.59 18.44 -9.99
N LEU A 34 9.32 18.33 -9.60
CA LEU A 34 8.26 17.79 -10.45
C LEU A 34 7.16 18.82 -10.68
N THR A 35 6.79 19.03 -11.95
CA THR A 35 5.57 19.74 -12.33
C THR A 35 4.64 18.76 -13.05
N VAL A 36 3.51 18.45 -12.43
CA VAL A 36 2.47 17.58 -12.98
C VAL A 36 1.57 18.42 -13.89
N THR A 37 1.53 18.07 -15.18
CA THR A 37 0.77 18.79 -16.21
C THR A 37 -0.37 17.96 -16.80
N GLY A 38 -0.31 16.63 -16.68
CA GLY A 38 -1.31 15.70 -17.19
C GLY A 38 -2.27 15.19 -16.11
N THR A 39 -3.40 14.64 -16.55
CA THR A 39 -4.32 13.89 -15.69
C THR A 39 -3.80 12.48 -15.42
N ASN A 40 -4.24 11.90 -14.31
CA ASN A 40 -4.01 10.51 -13.91
C ASN A 40 -2.52 10.15 -13.81
N THR A 41 -1.71 11.10 -13.36
CA THR A 41 -0.27 10.90 -13.17
C THR A 41 -0.02 10.01 -11.95
N VAL A 42 0.69 8.90 -12.14
CA VAL A 42 1.16 8.05 -11.04
C VAL A 42 2.60 8.43 -10.70
N ILE A 43 2.88 8.70 -9.42
CA ILE A 43 4.22 9.10 -8.95
C ILE A 43 4.93 8.03 -8.09
N ASN A 44 4.17 7.04 -7.60
CA ASN A 44 4.67 5.96 -6.74
C ASN A 44 4.93 4.68 -7.54
N ALA A 45 5.85 3.86 -7.05
CA ALA A 45 5.98 2.46 -7.44
C ALA A 45 5.54 1.54 -6.29
N TYR A 46 4.85 0.46 -6.59
CA TYR A 46 4.25 -0.44 -5.61
C TYR A 46 4.74 -1.85 -5.82
N TYR A 47 5.08 -2.55 -4.74
CA TYR A 47 5.56 -3.92 -4.78
C TYR A 47 4.91 -4.75 -3.68
N PRO A 48 4.50 -6.00 -3.97
CA PRO A 48 4.01 -6.90 -2.94
C PRO A 48 5.10 -7.20 -1.92
N GLY A 49 4.72 -7.23 -0.64
CA GLY A 49 5.54 -7.83 0.40
C GLY A 49 5.76 -9.33 0.19
N VAL A 50 6.87 -9.87 0.70
CA VAL A 50 7.16 -11.30 0.72
C VAL A 50 7.64 -11.72 2.11
N GLY A 51 7.05 -12.80 2.63
CA GLY A 51 7.45 -13.42 3.89
C GLY A 51 6.53 -13.09 5.05
N ALA A 52 6.78 -13.76 6.17
CA ALA A 52 5.95 -13.67 7.37
C ALA A 52 6.68 -12.91 8.50
N SER A 53 5.96 -11.99 9.13
CA SER A 53 6.32 -11.29 10.38
C SER A 53 7.69 -10.62 10.42
N LEU A 54 7.78 -9.42 9.85
CA LEU A 54 8.99 -8.60 9.77
C LEU A 54 9.30 -7.73 11.01
N ALA A 55 8.91 -8.15 12.22
CA ALA A 55 9.17 -7.36 13.43
C ALA A 55 10.69 -7.16 13.67
N ALA A 56 11.12 -5.92 13.96
CA ALA A 56 12.52 -5.54 14.13
C ALA A 56 13.43 -5.85 12.93
N ALA A 57 12.88 -6.20 11.77
CA ALA A 57 13.65 -6.59 10.61
C ALA A 57 14.33 -5.38 9.95
N THR A 58 15.62 -5.50 9.69
CA THR A 58 16.39 -4.57 8.84
C THR A 58 16.53 -5.08 7.41
N SER A 59 15.99 -6.26 7.11
CA SER A 59 16.01 -6.89 5.79
C SER A 59 14.61 -7.42 5.51
N ILE A 60 13.97 -6.89 4.48
CA ILE A 60 12.58 -7.22 4.14
C ILE A 60 12.48 -7.82 2.75
N GLY A 61 11.62 -8.84 2.61
CA GLY A 61 11.28 -9.42 1.32
C GLY A 61 10.26 -8.57 0.57
N TYR A 62 10.43 -8.46 -0.74
CA TYR A 62 9.46 -7.87 -1.65
C TYR A 62 9.55 -8.57 -3.01
N ASP A 63 8.46 -8.59 -3.77
CA ASP A 63 8.45 -9.17 -5.12
C ASP A 63 8.74 -8.09 -6.16
N SER A 64 10.00 -7.98 -6.58
CA SER A 64 10.43 -7.00 -7.57
C SER A 64 9.85 -7.22 -8.97
N SER A 65 9.37 -8.45 -9.26
CA SER A 65 8.82 -8.82 -10.57
C SER A 65 7.38 -8.33 -10.77
N LEU A 66 6.69 -8.02 -9.69
CA LEU A 66 5.29 -7.56 -9.68
C LEU A 66 5.16 -6.05 -9.47
N GLY A 67 6.23 -5.29 -9.73
CA GLY A 67 6.24 -3.83 -9.61
C GLY A 67 5.21 -3.15 -10.51
N ARG A 68 4.44 -2.22 -9.93
CA ARG A 68 3.46 -1.37 -10.65
C ARG A 68 3.74 0.10 -10.40
N GLY A 69 3.27 0.97 -11.29
CA GLY A 69 3.38 2.43 -11.14
C GLY A 69 4.63 3.03 -11.78
N ALA A 70 5.25 4.00 -11.12
CA ALA A 70 6.31 4.83 -11.69
C ALA A 70 7.65 4.71 -10.92
N GLY A 71 8.71 4.34 -11.65
CA GLY A 71 10.07 4.19 -11.12
C GLY A 71 10.35 2.80 -10.55
N THR A 72 11.54 2.64 -9.98
CA THR A 72 11.99 1.42 -9.30
C THR A 72 12.66 1.77 -7.98
N ILE A 73 12.62 0.86 -7.01
CA ILE A 73 13.32 1.05 -5.73
C ILE A 73 14.82 0.90 -5.96
N ALA A 74 15.60 1.88 -5.51
CA ALA A 74 17.05 1.89 -5.52
C ALA A 74 17.63 2.16 -4.12
N ALA A 75 18.94 1.91 -3.96
CA ALA A 75 19.65 2.30 -2.75
C ALA A 75 19.55 3.82 -2.54
N GLY A 76 19.26 4.24 -1.31
CA GLY A 76 19.03 5.63 -0.93
C GLY A 76 17.56 6.08 -1.01
N ASP A 77 16.67 5.30 -1.61
CA ASP A 77 15.25 5.64 -1.69
C ASP A 77 14.56 5.61 -0.33
N MET A 78 13.48 6.38 -0.25
CA MET A 78 12.49 6.29 0.82
C MET A 78 11.37 5.34 0.39
N VAL A 79 10.96 4.45 1.30
CA VAL A 79 9.87 3.51 1.08
C VAL A 79 8.86 3.58 2.21
N LEU A 80 7.58 3.44 1.87
CA LEU A 80 6.49 3.18 2.81
C LEU A 80 6.24 1.68 2.85
N ILE A 81 6.28 1.10 4.04
CA ILE A 81 5.83 -0.26 4.31
C ILE A 81 4.48 -0.13 5.01
N ILE A 82 3.44 -0.75 4.46
CA ILE A 82 2.08 -0.63 4.99
C ILE A 82 1.36 -1.98 4.96
N GLN A 83 0.77 -2.36 6.09
CA GLN A 83 -0.14 -3.51 6.18
C GLN A 83 -1.50 -3.06 5.65
N MET A 84 -1.86 -3.48 4.44
CA MET A 84 -3.10 -3.11 3.79
C MET A 84 -4.28 -3.91 4.33
N GLN A 85 -4.12 -5.23 4.43
CA GLN A 85 -5.16 -6.11 4.97
C GLN A 85 -4.60 -6.92 6.13
N ASP A 86 -5.44 -7.14 7.12
CA ASP A 86 -5.19 -8.09 8.18
C ASP A 86 -6.53 -8.75 8.53
N GLY A 87 -6.78 -9.91 7.93
CA GLY A 87 -7.95 -10.75 8.22
C GLY A 87 -7.68 -11.84 9.26
N ALA A 88 -6.56 -11.79 10.00
CA ALA A 88 -6.23 -12.84 10.95
C ALA A 88 -7.27 -12.92 12.07
N GLY A 89 -7.83 -14.11 12.29
CA GLY A 89 -8.85 -14.33 13.30
C GLY A 89 -10.22 -13.70 12.95
N ALA A 90 -10.35 -13.10 11.76
CA ALA A 90 -11.65 -12.64 11.28
C ALA A 90 -12.53 -13.84 10.96
N THR A 91 -13.75 -13.81 11.49
CA THR A 91 -14.84 -14.68 11.07
C THR A 91 -15.77 -13.84 10.22
N LEU A 92 -15.65 -13.99 8.90
CA LEU A 92 -16.45 -13.26 7.91
C LEU A 92 -17.75 -14.01 7.58
N ALA A 93 -18.11 -14.99 8.41
CA ALA A 93 -19.40 -15.66 8.34
C ALA A 93 -20.51 -14.63 8.55
N GLN A 94 -21.57 -14.75 7.75
CA GLN A 94 -22.61 -13.74 7.67
C GLN A 94 -23.76 -14.04 8.62
N ASP A 95 -23.40 -14.29 9.87
CA ASP A 95 -24.33 -14.62 10.95
C ASP A 95 -23.85 -14.06 12.29
N ALA A 96 -24.45 -14.53 13.40
CA ALA A 96 -24.11 -14.08 14.74
C ALA A 96 -22.64 -14.37 15.15
N THR A 97 -21.91 -15.17 14.37
CA THR A 97 -20.48 -15.44 14.58
C THR A 97 -19.59 -14.45 13.84
N TYR A 98 -20.15 -13.49 13.08
CA TYR A 98 -19.36 -12.42 12.47
C TYR A 98 -18.49 -11.75 13.52
N ASN A 99 -17.19 -11.78 13.30
CA ASN A 99 -16.22 -11.20 14.21
C ASN A 99 -15.06 -10.65 13.41
N PHE A 100 -14.77 -9.37 13.61
CA PHE A 100 -13.58 -8.73 13.09
C PHE A 100 -12.81 -8.18 14.29
N PRO A 101 -11.87 -8.96 14.87
CA PRO A 101 -11.07 -8.48 15.98
C PRO A 101 -10.22 -7.29 15.51
N ALA A 102 -9.77 -6.42 16.42
CA ALA A 102 -8.89 -5.32 16.06
C ALA A 102 -7.65 -5.85 15.31
N THR A 103 -7.40 -5.30 14.12
CA THR A 103 -6.36 -5.78 13.20
C THR A 103 -5.28 -4.74 13.02
N ARG A 104 -4.13 -5.16 12.48
CA ARG A 104 -3.00 -4.26 12.15
C ARG A 104 -3.15 -3.61 10.78
N ALA A 105 -4.31 -3.75 10.13
CA ALA A 105 -4.55 -3.09 8.86
C ALA A 105 -4.47 -1.57 9.06
N GLY A 106 -3.63 -0.92 8.26
CA GLY A 106 -3.30 0.50 8.39
C GLY A 106 -2.02 0.78 9.14
N ASP A 107 -1.39 -0.21 9.82
CA ASP A 107 -0.05 -0.01 10.39
C ASP A 107 0.93 0.29 9.27
N TYR A 108 1.74 1.33 9.43
CA TYR A 108 2.69 1.77 8.42
C TYR A 108 3.96 2.36 9.02
N GLU A 109 5.04 2.27 8.26
CA GLU A 109 6.34 2.82 8.58
C GLU A 109 7.02 3.36 7.33
N ILE A 110 7.77 4.44 7.49
CA ILE A 110 8.62 4.99 6.44
C ILE A 110 10.06 4.56 6.75
N ALA A 111 10.72 3.93 5.79
CA ALA A 111 12.08 3.45 5.94
C ALA A 111 12.97 3.94 4.80
N ARG A 112 14.28 3.96 5.05
CA ARG A 112 15.31 4.24 4.04
C ARG A 112 15.96 2.96 3.59
N VAL A 113 16.06 2.79 2.27
CA VAL A 113 16.76 1.66 1.65
C VAL A 113 18.25 1.93 1.62
N VAL A 114 19.04 1.04 2.20
CA VAL A 114 20.51 1.07 2.18
C VAL A 114 21.05 0.34 0.96
N SER A 115 20.43 -0.78 0.58
CA SER A 115 20.80 -1.56 -0.59
C SER A 115 19.64 -2.42 -1.09
N VAL A 116 19.64 -2.71 -2.39
CA VAL A 116 18.65 -3.57 -3.04
C VAL A 116 19.34 -4.85 -3.51
N GLY A 117 18.91 -5.99 -2.99
CA GLY A 117 19.22 -7.32 -3.52
C GLY A 117 18.14 -7.77 -4.51
N ALA A 118 18.16 -9.03 -4.93
CA ALA A 118 17.21 -9.52 -5.96
C ALA A 118 15.72 -9.34 -5.57
N ASN A 119 15.33 -9.76 -4.37
CA ASN A 119 13.96 -9.62 -3.82
C ASN A 119 14.02 -9.23 -2.33
N VAL A 120 15.09 -8.52 -1.95
CA VAL A 120 15.37 -8.14 -0.57
C VAL A 120 15.78 -6.67 -0.53
N LEU A 121 15.15 -5.91 0.37
CA LEU A 121 15.55 -4.55 0.70
C LEU A 121 16.22 -4.55 2.07
N ASN A 122 17.43 -4.01 2.13
CA ASN A 122 18.09 -3.74 3.42
C ASN A 122 17.78 -2.31 3.83
N LEU A 123 17.23 -2.15 5.03
CA LEU A 123 16.79 -0.89 5.60
C LEU A 123 17.85 -0.33 6.55
N SER A 124 17.84 0.99 6.73
CA SER A 124 18.77 1.68 7.63
C SER A 124 18.49 1.43 9.12
N ALA A 125 17.27 1.02 9.46
CA ALA A 125 16.82 0.74 10.81
C ALA A 125 15.80 -0.42 10.78
N GLY A 126 15.65 -1.10 11.91
CA GLY A 126 14.67 -2.18 12.04
C GLY A 126 13.25 -1.63 12.15
N LEU A 127 12.29 -2.35 11.59
CA LEU A 127 10.86 -2.02 11.68
C LEU A 127 10.34 -2.16 13.11
N ILE A 128 9.41 -1.31 13.51
CA ILE A 128 8.73 -1.36 14.81
C ILE A 128 7.54 -2.33 14.74
N ASN A 129 6.76 -2.26 13.66
CA ASN A 129 5.55 -3.04 13.47
C ASN A 129 5.85 -4.38 12.77
N PRO A 130 5.11 -5.45 13.10
CA PRO A 130 5.16 -6.69 12.35
C PRO A 130 4.34 -6.58 11.07
N TYR A 131 4.98 -6.74 9.92
CA TYR A 131 4.29 -6.89 8.62
C TYR A 131 4.25 -8.35 8.21
N THR A 132 3.10 -8.80 7.72
CA THR A 132 2.90 -10.19 7.35
C THR A 132 2.24 -10.31 5.98
N GLN A 133 2.87 -11.09 5.10
CA GLN A 133 2.28 -11.51 3.84
C GLN A 133 1.77 -12.95 3.97
N ASN A 134 0.46 -13.11 3.93
CA ASN A 134 -0.23 -14.39 3.82
C ASN A 134 -1.59 -14.18 3.16
N LEU A 135 -1.65 -14.46 1.85
CA LEU A 135 -2.86 -14.29 1.05
C LEU A 135 -4.01 -15.20 1.49
N ALA A 136 -3.71 -16.38 2.08
CA ALA A 136 -4.73 -17.31 2.55
C ALA A 136 -5.52 -16.78 3.76
N ASN A 137 -4.95 -15.82 4.49
CA ASN A 137 -5.55 -15.20 5.67
C ASN A 137 -5.79 -13.70 5.49
N ASN A 138 -5.74 -13.20 4.24
CA ASN A 138 -5.90 -11.79 3.93
C ASN A 138 -4.95 -10.89 4.75
N LEU A 139 -3.72 -11.37 4.94
CA LEU A 139 -2.63 -10.57 5.49
C LEU A 139 -1.84 -10.05 4.30
N THR A 140 -2.05 -8.80 3.92
CA THR A 140 -1.33 -8.19 2.80
C THR A 140 -0.59 -6.94 3.23
N TYR A 141 0.72 -6.91 2.99
CA TYR A 141 1.50 -5.67 3.06
C TYR A 141 2.14 -5.38 1.71
N GLN A 142 2.38 -4.09 1.46
CA GLN A 142 3.08 -3.63 0.28
C GLN A 142 4.22 -2.71 0.66
N VAL A 143 5.21 -2.65 -0.23
CA VAL A 143 6.32 -1.70 -0.17
C VAL A 143 6.12 -0.70 -1.31
N ILE A 144 6.05 0.58 -0.95
CA ILE A 144 5.77 1.68 -1.89
C ILE A 144 6.98 2.59 -1.94
N ARG A 145 7.54 2.82 -3.13
CA ARG A 145 8.56 3.84 -3.34
C ARG A 145 7.93 5.21 -3.15
N VAL A 146 8.50 6.02 -2.26
CA VAL A 146 8.07 7.40 -2.01
C VAL A 146 9.07 8.35 -2.66
N PRO A 147 8.70 9.04 -3.74
CA PRO A 147 9.57 10.06 -4.32
C PRO A 147 9.77 11.21 -3.31
N GLN A 148 11.01 11.71 -3.24
CA GLN A 148 11.39 12.86 -2.41
C GLN A 148 11.71 14.05 -3.32
N TYR A 149 10.74 14.93 -3.58
CA TYR A 149 10.86 16.06 -4.49
C TYR A 149 11.44 17.31 -3.80
N SER A 150 12.23 18.08 -4.54
CA SER A 150 12.72 19.38 -4.08
C SER A 150 11.61 20.43 -4.17
N THR A 151 10.74 20.32 -5.17
CA THR A 151 9.46 21.03 -5.28
C THR A 151 8.46 20.15 -6.02
N LEU A 152 7.19 20.24 -5.66
CA LEU A 152 6.11 19.55 -6.36
C LEU A 152 5.02 20.57 -6.72
N THR A 153 4.76 20.74 -8.01
CA THR A 153 3.64 21.56 -8.51
C THR A 153 2.65 20.68 -9.26
N ILE A 154 1.38 20.74 -8.92
CA ILE A 154 0.29 20.12 -9.68
C ILE A 154 -0.48 21.25 -10.35
N ASN A 155 -0.45 21.31 -11.68
CA ASN A 155 -1.10 22.38 -12.44
C ASN A 155 -2.64 22.24 -12.42
N GLY A 156 -3.33 23.34 -12.68
CA GLY A 156 -4.77 23.33 -12.90
C GLY A 156 -5.17 22.37 -14.02
N GLY A 157 -6.15 21.52 -13.77
CA GLY A 157 -6.59 20.46 -14.69
C GLY A 157 -5.71 19.21 -14.73
N ALA A 158 -4.59 19.19 -14.01
CA ALA A 158 -3.75 18.00 -13.83
C ALA A 158 -4.20 17.20 -12.60
N SER A 159 -3.86 15.91 -12.55
CA SER A 159 -4.16 15.08 -11.38
C SER A 159 -3.09 14.03 -11.09
N VAL A 160 -2.88 13.78 -9.80
CA VAL A 160 -2.09 12.67 -9.28
C VAL A 160 -3.02 11.61 -8.72
N VAL A 161 -2.84 10.36 -9.14
CA VAL A 161 -3.69 9.23 -8.73
C VAL A 161 -2.81 8.04 -8.38
N PRO A 162 -3.24 7.15 -7.47
CA PRO A 162 -2.55 5.91 -7.25
C PRO A 162 -2.88 4.91 -8.36
N VAL A 163 -2.07 3.86 -8.45
CA VAL A 163 -2.50 2.66 -9.16
C VAL A 163 -3.62 1.99 -8.34
N PRO A 164 -4.75 1.56 -8.93
CA PRO A 164 -5.83 0.93 -8.16
C PRO A 164 -5.38 -0.35 -7.45
N TRP A 165 -5.86 -0.52 -6.21
CA TRP A 165 -5.61 -1.70 -5.39
C TRP A 165 -6.08 -2.97 -6.10
N ASP A 166 -5.15 -3.90 -6.30
CA ASP A 166 -5.41 -5.17 -6.98
C ASP A 166 -5.58 -6.38 -6.04
N GLY A 167 -5.60 -6.16 -4.72
CA GLY A 167 -5.54 -7.22 -3.72
C GLY A 167 -4.14 -7.49 -3.18
N THR A 168 -3.11 -6.91 -3.81
CA THR A 168 -1.70 -7.04 -3.37
C THR A 168 -0.98 -5.70 -3.32
N THR A 169 -1.24 -4.79 -4.26
CA THR A 169 -0.57 -3.48 -4.37
C THR A 169 -1.50 -2.39 -4.90
N GLY A 170 -1.16 -1.13 -4.58
CA GLY A 170 -1.87 0.07 -5.04
C GLY A 170 -2.64 0.79 -3.94
N GLY A 171 -3.47 1.76 -4.35
CA GLY A 171 -4.44 2.46 -3.50
C GLY A 171 -3.88 3.56 -2.60
N VAL A 172 -2.58 3.86 -2.66
CA VAL A 172 -1.93 4.84 -1.78
C VAL A 172 -1.12 5.83 -2.61
N VAL A 173 -1.32 7.14 -2.41
CA VAL A 173 -0.43 8.17 -2.94
C VAL A 173 0.44 8.70 -1.82
N MET A 174 1.75 8.79 -2.05
CA MET A 174 2.65 9.40 -1.08
C MET A 174 3.80 10.11 -1.78
N ALA A 175 4.15 11.30 -1.31
CA ALA A 175 5.35 12.01 -1.72
C ALA A 175 5.96 12.73 -0.52
N ASP A 176 7.28 12.85 -0.50
CA ASP A 176 7.99 13.75 0.40
C ASP A 176 8.41 14.98 -0.41
N VAL A 177 8.15 16.18 0.11
CA VAL A 177 8.48 17.42 -0.58
C VAL A 177 9.25 18.32 0.37
N SER A 178 10.53 18.56 0.06
CA SER A 178 11.40 19.32 0.94
C SER A 178 11.29 20.84 0.74
N GLY A 179 10.76 21.27 -0.40
CA GLY A 179 10.54 22.68 -0.73
C GLY A 179 9.07 22.99 -0.97
N ALA A 180 8.78 23.82 -1.98
CA ALA A 180 7.41 24.24 -2.25
C ALA A 180 6.55 23.08 -2.78
N PHE A 181 5.39 22.87 -2.15
CA PHE A 181 4.29 22.07 -2.68
C PHE A 181 3.15 23.00 -3.11
N ILE A 182 2.86 23.05 -4.40
CA ILE A 182 1.80 23.89 -5.00
C ILE A 182 0.78 22.96 -5.66
N ASN A 183 -0.43 22.89 -5.13
CA ASN A 183 -1.50 22.08 -5.73
C ASN A 183 -2.62 22.98 -6.28
N ASN A 184 -2.67 23.13 -7.61
CA ASN A 184 -3.76 23.77 -8.34
C ASN A 184 -4.68 22.77 -9.06
N GLY A 185 -4.34 21.47 -9.02
CA GLY A 185 -5.10 20.38 -9.63
C GLY A 185 -5.75 19.50 -8.57
N SER A 186 -5.65 18.18 -8.73
CA SER A 186 -6.12 17.22 -7.72
C SER A 186 -5.11 16.13 -7.38
N ILE A 187 -5.19 15.66 -6.14
CA ILE A 187 -4.67 14.36 -5.73
C ILE A 187 -5.89 13.52 -5.40
N ASP A 188 -6.14 12.47 -6.17
CA ASP A 188 -7.39 11.72 -6.09
C ASP A 188 -7.13 10.22 -6.00
N ALA A 189 -7.41 9.66 -4.83
CA ALA A 189 -7.38 8.22 -4.57
C ALA A 189 -8.80 7.60 -4.55
N SER A 190 -9.82 8.36 -4.97
CA SER A 190 -11.21 7.89 -4.99
C SER A 190 -11.29 6.60 -5.79
N TYR A 191 -12.05 5.66 -5.23
CA TYR A 191 -12.29 4.33 -5.79
C TYR A 191 -11.06 3.42 -5.89
N ALA A 192 -9.83 3.91 -5.67
CA ALA A 192 -8.60 3.14 -5.86
C ALA A 192 -8.24 2.22 -4.67
N GLY A 193 -9.07 2.21 -3.62
CA GLY A 193 -8.93 1.37 -2.43
C GLY A 193 -9.54 -0.03 -2.59
N PHE A 194 -9.97 -0.63 -1.47
CA PHE A 194 -10.52 -1.99 -1.49
C PHE A 194 -11.69 -2.16 -2.46
N ARG A 195 -11.74 -3.33 -3.10
CA ARG A 195 -12.77 -3.65 -4.09
C ARG A 195 -14.04 -4.13 -3.40
N GLY A 196 -15.17 -3.61 -3.86
CA GLY A 196 -16.49 -4.17 -3.56
C GLY A 196 -16.72 -5.49 -4.28
N ASN A 197 -17.74 -6.23 -3.84
CA ASN A 197 -18.17 -7.46 -4.53
C ASN A 197 -18.73 -7.12 -5.91
N ALA A 198 -18.51 -7.99 -6.89
CA ALA A 198 -19.20 -7.90 -8.17
C ALA A 198 -20.70 -8.22 -8.00
N GLY A 199 -21.55 -7.50 -8.71
CA GLY A 199 -22.98 -7.83 -8.78
C GLY A 199 -23.19 -9.19 -9.47
N GLN A 200 -24.14 -9.97 -8.99
CA GLN A 200 -24.59 -11.21 -9.64
C GLN A 200 -25.83 -10.89 -10.49
N SER A 201 -25.86 -11.39 -11.74
CA SER A 201 -27.09 -11.35 -12.53
C SER A 201 -28.08 -12.34 -11.95
N LEU A 202 -29.18 -11.83 -11.39
CA LEU A 202 -30.23 -12.64 -10.80
C LEU A 202 -31.14 -13.13 -11.92
N GLY A 203 -31.10 -14.42 -12.24
CA GLY A 203 -31.89 -15.04 -13.31
C GLY A 203 -33.40 -15.10 -13.08
N GLY A 204 -33.94 -14.32 -12.12
CA GLY A 204 -35.35 -14.25 -11.77
C GLY A 204 -35.94 -15.63 -11.48
N VAL A 205 -35.71 -16.19 -10.29
CA VAL A 205 -36.46 -17.38 -9.88
C VAL A 205 -37.86 -16.92 -9.44
N ALA A 206 -38.82 -16.97 -10.38
CA ALA A 206 -40.24 -16.91 -10.04
C ALA A 206 -40.61 -18.16 -9.23
N GLY A 207 -40.48 -18.11 -7.90
CA GLY A 207 -41.03 -19.14 -7.02
C GLY A 207 -40.14 -19.71 -5.91
N ALA A 208 -39.09 -19.03 -5.45
CA ALA A 208 -38.42 -19.48 -4.23
C ALA A 208 -39.28 -19.16 -3.00
N ALA A 209 -39.81 -20.20 -2.35
CA ALA A 209 -40.65 -20.18 -1.13
C ALA A 209 -39.94 -19.64 0.14
N ALA A 210 -38.94 -18.77 -0.01
CA ALA A 210 -38.08 -18.30 1.07
C ALA A 210 -37.88 -16.78 0.97
N ASN A 211 -38.95 -15.99 0.82
CA ASN A 211 -38.89 -14.56 1.12
C ASN A 211 -39.62 -14.30 2.44
N THR A 212 -39.00 -14.73 3.53
CA THR A 212 -39.40 -14.31 4.88
C THR A 212 -38.63 -13.06 5.28
N THR A 213 -39.15 -12.26 6.21
CA THR A 213 -38.50 -11.05 6.74
C THR A 213 -37.07 -11.31 7.29
N ALA A 214 -36.73 -12.56 7.59
CA ALA A 214 -35.37 -12.99 7.94
C ALA A 214 -34.36 -12.88 6.77
N ASN A 215 -34.80 -12.90 5.51
CA ASN A 215 -33.93 -12.81 4.34
C ASN A 215 -33.51 -11.38 3.97
N PHE A 216 -34.15 -10.36 4.55
CA PHE A 216 -33.64 -8.99 4.51
C PHE A 216 -32.51 -8.74 5.51
N THR A 217 -32.35 -9.62 6.51
CA THR A 217 -31.33 -9.49 7.57
C THR A 217 -30.15 -10.45 7.38
N ARG A 218 -30.27 -11.43 6.49
CA ARG A 218 -29.24 -12.43 6.19
C ARG A 218 -28.95 -12.46 4.68
N TYR A 219 -27.77 -12.01 4.29
CA TYR A 219 -27.22 -12.24 2.95
C TYR A 219 -27.00 -13.75 2.78
N GLN A 220 -27.50 -14.31 1.69
CA GLN A 220 -27.43 -15.75 1.40
C GLN A 220 -26.07 -16.10 0.76
N PRO A 221 -25.53 -17.31 0.99
CA PRO A 221 -24.32 -17.76 0.31
C PRO A 221 -24.52 -17.79 -1.21
N ASP A 222 -23.43 -17.62 -1.96
CA ASP A 222 -23.29 -17.47 -3.41
C ASP A 222 -23.99 -18.51 -4.32
N GLY A 223 -24.62 -19.53 -3.74
CA GLY A 223 -25.44 -20.52 -4.46
C GLY A 223 -26.85 -20.04 -4.79
N TYR A 224 -27.31 -18.91 -4.24
CA TYR A 224 -28.64 -18.36 -4.52
C TYR A 224 -28.54 -17.15 -5.45
N ALA A 225 -29.28 -17.18 -6.56
CA ALA A 225 -29.40 -16.06 -7.49
C ALA A 225 -30.30 -14.94 -6.91
N ALA A 226 -29.92 -14.37 -5.77
CA ALA A 226 -30.55 -13.21 -5.18
C ALA A 226 -29.56 -12.31 -4.39
N HIS A 227 -29.80 -10.99 -4.38
CA HIS A 227 -29.07 -9.95 -3.63
C HIS A 227 -27.63 -9.64 -4.12
N GLY A 228 -27.01 -8.59 -3.58
CA GLY A 228 -25.65 -8.12 -3.92
C GLY A 228 -24.64 -8.42 -2.82
N GLY A 229 -23.42 -8.81 -3.20
CA GLY A 229 -22.38 -9.24 -2.26
C GLY A 229 -21.73 -8.13 -1.44
N LYS A 230 -21.16 -8.49 -0.29
CA LYS A 230 -20.45 -7.57 0.60
C LYS A 230 -19.00 -7.34 0.14
N GLY A 231 -18.50 -6.12 0.38
CA GLY A 231 -17.08 -5.83 0.29
C GLY A 231 -16.35 -6.32 1.55
N GLU A 232 -15.17 -6.91 1.40
CA GLU A 232 -14.40 -7.51 2.50
C GLU A 232 -13.29 -6.58 3.06
N GLY A 233 -13.00 -5.47 2.39
CA GLY A 233 -12.17 -4.38 2.91
C GLY A 233 -10.79 -4.81 3.43
N THR A 234 -10.46 -4.40 4.65
CA THR A 234 -9.22 -4.78 5.36
C THR A 234 -9.23 -6.24 5.83
N ALA A 235 -10.39 -6.89 5.86
CA ALA A 235 -10.54 -8.28 6.27
C ALA A 235 -10.33 -9.26 5.12
N GLY A 236 -10.34 -8.77 3.87
CA GLY A 236 -10.06 -9.60 2.71
C GLY A 236 -10.53 -9.08 1.37
N THR A 237 -10.48 -9.99 0.42
CA THR A 237 -11.02 -9.77 -0.93
C THR A 237 -12.35 -10.52 -1.04
N PRO A 238 -13.40 -9.89 -1.62
CA PRO A 238 -14.66 -10.58 -1.91
C PRO A 238 -14.46 -11.80 -2.79
N ASP A 239 -15.37 -12.77 -2.70
CA ASP A 239 -15.43 -13.97 -3.55
C ASP A 239 -15.53 -13.64 -5.05
N ARG A 240 -16.23 -12.56 -5.40
CA ARG A 240 -16.30 -12.02 -6.75
C ARG A 240 -15.79 -10.59 -6.76
N VAL A 241 -14.79 -10.35 -7.59
CA VAL A 241 -14.28 -9.00 -7.85
C VAL A 241 -14.54 -8.62 -9.30
N ALA A 242 -15.10 -7.44 -9.51
CA ALA A 242 -15.12 -6.81 -10.82
C ALA A 242 -13.90 -5.89 -10.94
N ASN A 243 -13.23 -5.89 -12.09
CA ASN A 243 -12.35 -4.78 -12.40
C ASN A 243 -13.24 -3.56 -12.60
N VAL A 244 -13.08 -2.57 -11.73
CA VAL A 244 -13.80 -1.29 -11.83
C VAL A 244 -12.92 -0.23 -12.53
N PHE A 245 -11.68 -0.57 -12.88
CA PHE A 245 -10.72 0.33 -13.53
C PHE A 245 -10.14 -0.25 -14.82
N ALA A 246 -10.04 0.61 -15.83
CA ALA A 246 -9.33 0.30 -17.08
C ALA A 246 -7.85 0.73 -16.97
N SER A 247 -7.60 1.79 -16.20
CA SER A 247 -6.30 2.38 -15.92
C SER A 247 -6.39 3.27 -14.67
N PRO A 248 -5.28 3.76 -14.09
CA PRO A 248 -5.31 4.71 -12.97
C PRO A 248 -6.20 5.91 -13.26
N GLY A 249 -7.06 6.27 -12.30
CA GLY A 249 -8.02 7.38 -12.42
C GLY A 249 -9.12 7.19 -13.47
N THR A 250 -9.25 6.01 -14.09
CA THR A 250 -10.24 5.75 -15.15
C THR A 250 -11.13 4.57 -14.79
N LEU A 251 -12.39 4.85 -14.48
CA LEU A 251 -13.40 3.83 -14.23
C LEU A 251 -13.73 3.07 -15.51
N LEU A 252 -13.91 1.76 -15.42
CA LEU A 252 -14.50 0.97 -16.50
C LEU A 252 -15.97 1.38 -16.65
N ALA A 253 -16.36 1.77 -17.87
CA ALA A 253 -17.77 1.94 -18.22
C ALA A 253 -18.43 0.56 -18.27
N LEU A 254 -18.87 0.06 -17.12
CA LEU A 254 -19.62 -1.17 -17.02
C LEU A 254 -21.09 -0.89 -17.40
N ALA A 255 -21.62 -1.65 -18.35
CA ALA A 255 -23.05 -1.58 -18.70
C ALA A 255 -23.91 -1.84 -17.45
N ASN A 256 -25.05 -1.14 -17.36
CA ASN A 256 -26.03 -1.21 -16.26
C ASN A 256 -26.13 -2.62 -15.64
N GLY A 257 -25.75 -2.75 -14.37
CA GLY A 257 -25.92 -3.99 -13.58
C GLY A 257 -24.65 -4.58 -12.96
N ALA A 258 -23.46 -4.07 -13.29
CA ALA A 258 -22.20 -4.55 -12.71
C ALA A 258 -21.50 -3.46 -11.88
N ALA A 259 -21.51 -3.66 -10.55
CA ALA A 259 -20.63 -3.04 -9.56
C ALA A 259 -20.69 -1.51 -9.38
N THR A 260 -21.85 -0.87 -9.55
CA THR A 260 -22.13 0.41 -8.89
C THR A 260 -23.27 0.23 -7.91
N ASN A 261 -22.93 0.28 -6.62
CA ASN A 261 -23.81 0.57 -5.50
C ASN A 261 -25.27 0.12 -5.72
N SER A 262 -25.59 -1.14 -5.43
CA SER A 262 -26.98 -1.59 -5.45
C SER A 262 -27.76 -0.76 -4.44
N THR A 263 -28.66 0.04 -4.99
CA THR A 263 -29.69 0.84 -4.34
C THR A 263 -30.27 0.18 -3.08
N ALA A 264 -30.44 1.01 -2.06
CA ALA A 264 -31.11 0.80 -0.77
C ALA A 264 -30.35 -0.06 0.28
N ALA A 265 -29.77 0.66 1.25
CA ALA A 265 -29.55 0.26 2.64
C ALA A 265 -28.32 -0.59 3.02
N ALA A 266 -27.17 -0.42 2.35
CA ALA A 266 -25.89 -0.82 2.92
C ALA A 266 -25.10 0.41 3.38
N SER A 267 -25.25 0.76 4.66
CA SER A 267 -24.31 1.64 5.36
C SER A 267 -22.95 0.93 5.40
N SER A 268 -22.02 1.35 4.53
CA SER A 268 -20.61 1.05 4.71
C SER A 268 -19.90 2.35 5.04
N ILE A 269 -19.37 2.41 6.26
CA ILE A 269 -18.50 3.49 6.71
C ILE A 269 -17.26 3.42 5.82
N ALA A 270 -17.17 4.36 4.88
CA ALA A 270 -15.94 4.64 4.17
C ALA A 270 -14.93 5.17 5.21
N GLY A 271 -14.04 4.30 5.68
CA GLY A 271 -12.84 4.72 6.41
C GLY A 271 -11.92 5.44 5.43
N ASN A 272 -12.16 6.74 5.24
CA ASN A 272 -11.27 7.61 4.48
C ASN A 272 -10.14 8.04 5.40
N ALA A 273 -8.99 7.38 5.33
CA ALA A 273 -7.76 7.86 5.94
C ALA A 273 -7.07 8.81 4.95
N ALA A 274 -7.58 10.03 4.84
CA ALA A 274 -6.80 11.16 4.34
C ALA A 274 -6.03 11.74 5.53
N TYR A 275 -4.77 11.32 5.70
CA TYR A 275 -3.85 12.03 6.58
C TYR A 275 -3.22 13.17 5.76
N LEU A 276 -3.53 14.41 6.15
CA LEU A 276 -2.77 15.61 5.78
C LEU A 276 -1.47 15.65 6.56
#